data_AF-E9SFD4-F1
#
_entry.id   AF-E9SFD4-F1
#
_cell.length_a   1.000
_cell.length_b   1.000
_cell.length_c   1.000
_cell.angle_alpha   90.00
_cell.angle_beta   90.00
_cell.angle_gamma   90.00
#
_symmetry.space_group_name_H-M   'P 1'
#
loop_
_entity.id
_entity.type
_entity.pdbx_description
1 polymer ?
#
loop_
_entity_poly.entity_id
_entity_poly.type
_entity_poly.pdbx_seq_one_letter_code
_entity_poly.pdbx_strand_id
1 'polypeptide(L)'
;KAPNRFVQDAIDRGNMKLASIAKNVIAEYGVEPDQIKQAAISEYAHSRGLLSKLNNMKTEIEDLQVKLKVLRKYRKLKVYGEELKALSGSAAKKYRKEHSAELTEYGQIRTKVLELYPSGHIPTVESLDKKINALIQERSLKDQQFREADKRARDLADAQRTIEEFLRQERNEQQQDRKRKKNGDLE
;
A
#
# COMPACT_ATOMS: atom_id res chain seq x y z
N LYS A 1 31.00 21.16 -6.18
CA LYS A 1 30.73 20.32 -4.98
C LYS A 1 32.03 19.68 -4.56
N ALA A 2 32.38 19.71 -3.28
CA ALA A 2 33.51 18.94 -2.77
C ALA A 2 33.25 17.43 -3.01
N PRO A 3 34.27 16.64 -3.34
CA PRO A 3 34.15 15.19 -3.46
C PRO A 3 33.67 14.57 -2.13
N ASN A 4 32.78 13.58 -2.20
CA ASN A 4 32.33 12.86 -1.01
C ASN A 4 33.52 12.15 -0.35
N ARG A 5 33.73 12.41 0.95
CA ARG A 5 34.88 11.91 1.70
C ARG A 5 34.93 10.38 1.76
N PHE A 6 33.81 9.70 1.96
CA PHE A 6 33.75 8.23 1.96
C PHE A 6 34.17 7.63 0.61
N VAL A 7 33.71 8.24 -0.48
CA VAL A 7 34.08 7.84 -1.84
C VAL A 7 35.57 8.08 -2.11
N GLN A 8 36.12 9.21 -1.67
CA GLN A 8 37.55 9.49 -1.77
C GLN A 8 38.38 8.52 -0.95
N ASP A 9 38.03 8.31 0.32
CA ASP A 9 38.73 7.37 1.20
C ASP A 9 38.71 5.94 0.62
N ALA A 10 37.64 5.54 -0.07
CA ALA A 10 37.58 4.25 -0.77
C ALA A 10 38.51 4.20 -2.00
N ILE A 11 38.59 5.28 -2.78
CA ILE A 11 39.51 5.40 -3.92
C ILE A 11 40.97 5.40 -3.46
N ASP A 12 41.28 6.17 -2.42
CA ASP A 12 42.64 6.30 -1.88
C ASP A 12 43.15 4.98 -1.29
N ARG A 13 42.24 4.13 -0.79
CA ARG A 13 42.53 2.75 -0.37
C ARG A 13 42.60 1.74 -1.53
N GLY A 14 42.34 2.16 -2.76
CA GLY A 14 42.30 1.29 -3.94
C GLY A 14 41.03 0.45 -4.07
N ASN A 15 40.02 0.65 -3.21
CA ASN A 15 38.77 -0.11 -3.24
C ASN A 15 37.74 0.51 -4.20
N MET A 16 38.00 0.33 -5.49
CA MET A 16 37.17 0.87 -6.56
C MET A 16 35.74 0.30 -6.57
N LYS A 17 35.53 -0.92 -6.07
CA LYS A 17 34.19 -1.52 -5.93
C LYS A 17 33.36 -0.77 -4.89
N LEU A 18 33.93 -0.53 -3.71
CA LEU A 18 33.28 0.23 -2.65
C LEU A 18 32.98 1.68 -3.08
N ALA A 19 33.94 2.32 -3.76
CA ALA A 19 33.76 3.67 -4.30
C ALA A 19 32.63 3.73 -5.35
N SER A 20 32.52 2.72 -6.22
CA SER A 20 31.47 2.63 -7.24
C SER A 20 30.08 2.46 -6.61
N ILE A 21 29.94 1.55 -5.63
CA ILE A 21 28.67 1.34 -4.92
C ILE A 21 28.23 2.62 -4.21
N ALA A 22 29.15 3.28 -3.48
CA ALA A 22 28.85 4.53 -2.80
C ALA A 22 28.43 5.65 -3.78
N LYS A 23 29.10 5.77 -4.92
CA LYS A 23 28.70 6.73 -5.97
C LYS A 23 27.31 6.43 -6.53
N ASN A 24 26.99 5.17 -6.79
CA ASN A 24 25.69 4.77 -7.33
C ASN A 24 24.56 5.08 -6.34
N VAL A 25 24.75 4.79 -5.05
CA VAL A 25 23.75 5.11 -4.02
C VAL A 25 23.51 6.61 -3.91
N ILE A 26 24.57 7.42 -3.91
CA ILE A 26 24.45 8.89 -3.89
C ILE A 26 23.73 9.38 -5.16
N ALA A 27 24.05 8.84 -6.33
CA ALA A 27 23.48 9.27 -7.59
C ALA A 27 21.99 8.88 -7.72
N GLU A 28 21.64 7.64 -7.36
CA GLU A 28 20.30 7.08 -7.54
C GLU A 28 19.33 7.51 -6.42
N TYR A 29 19.83 7.58 -5.17
CA TYR A 29 18.98 7.83 -4.01
C TYR A 29 19.27 9.15 -3.30
N GLY A 30 20.35 9.85 -3.63
CA GLY A 30 20.74 11.09 -2.94
C GLY A 30 21.13 10.87 -1.47
N VAL A 31 21.45 9.63 -1.08
CA VAL A 31 21.77 9.24 0.30
C VAL A 31 23.27 9.07 0.45
N GLU A 32 23.83 9.69 1.49
CA GLU A 32 25.25 9.54 1.78
C GLU A 32 25.56 8.16 2.42
N PRO A 33 26.74 7.57 2.17
CA PRO A 33 27.08 6.21 2.60
C PRO A 33 26.90 5.92 4.10
N ASP A 34 27.16 6.92 4.94
CA ASP A 34 27.00 6.86 6.39
C ASP A 34 25.53 6.92 6.85
N GLN A 35 24.64 7.42 6.00
CA GLN A 35 23.21 7.57 6.27
C GLN A 35 22.36 6.42 5.70
N ILE A 36 22.93 5.56 4.84
CA ILE A 36 22.20 4.49 4.14
C ILE A 36 21.39 3.65 5.12
N LYS A 37 21.95 3.28 6.27
CA LYS A 37 21.25 2.48 7.28
C LYS A 37 19.98 3.15 7.81
N GLN A 38 20.07 4.42 8.17
CA GLN A 38 18.92 5.16 8.67
C GLN A 38 17.89 5.40 7.57
N ALA A 39 18.35 5.69 6.34
CA ALA A 39 17.49 5.86 5.18
C ALA A 39 16.73 4.57 4.84
N ALA A 40 17.39 3.41 4.83
CA ALA A 40 16.76 2.11 4.59
C ALA A 40 15.67 1.81 5.63
N ILE A 41 15.95 2.03 6.92
CA ILE A 41 14.98 1.83 8.01
C ILE A 41 13.80 2.79 7.86
N SER A 42 14.06 4.05 7.54
CA SER A 42 13.01 5.08 7.37
C SER A 42 12.09 4.77 6.20
N GLU A 43 12.65 4.44 5.03
CA GLU A 43 11.89 4.06 3.83
C GLU A 43 11.10 2.77 4.05
N TYR A 44 11.67 1.80 4.77
CA TYR A 44 10.95 0.58 5.15
C TYR A 44 9.76 0.88 6.05
N ALA A 45 9.94 1.70 7.09
CA ALA A 45 8.85 2.11 7.98
C ALA A 45 7.75 2.87 7.21
N HIS A 46 8.15 3.75 6.29
CA HIS A 46 7.22 4.47 5.41
C HIS A 46 6.42 3.50 4.52
N SER A 47 7.09 2.55 3.86
CA SER A 47 6.47 1.48 3.07
C SER A 47 5.45 0.68 3.89
N ARG A 48 5.78 0.30 5.14
CA ARG A 48 4.84 -0.40 6.02
C ARG A 48 3.62 0.46 6.40
N GLY A 49 3.83 1.75 6.62
CA GLY A 49 2.73 2.70 6.82
C GLY A 49 1.79 2.79 5.61
N LEU A 50 2.35 2.84 4.39
CA LEU A 50 1.57 2.83 3.15
C LEU A 50 0.81 1.50 2.97
N LEU A 51 1.44 0.36 3.25
CA LEU A 51 0.80 -0.96 3.18
C LEU A 51 -0.42 -1.05 4.10
N SER A 52 -0.31 -0.54 5.33
CA SER A 52 -1.45 -0.48 6.27
C SER A 52 -2.59 0.36 5.70
N LYS A 53 -2.29 1.54 5.14
CA LYS A 53 -3.29 2.39 4.47
C LYS A 53 -3.95 1.68 3.29
N LEU A 54 -3.17 0.98 2.46
CA LEU A 54 -3.68 0.22 1.31
C LEU A 54 -4.65 -0.89 1.73
N ASN A 55 -4.36 -1.57 2.84
CA ASN A 55 -5.25 -2.60 3.39
C ASN A 55 -6.54 -1.98 3.93
N ASN A 56 -6.47 -0.86 4.65
CA ASN A 56 -7.65 -0.15 5.13
C ASN A 56 -8.54 0.31 3.97
N MET A 57 -7.95 0.89 2.92
CA MET A 57 -8.68 1.31 1.72
C MET A 57 -9.32 0.11 1.00
N LYS A 58 -8.64 -1.04 0.95
CA LYS A 58 -9.20 -2.27 0.37
C LYS A 58 -10.47 -2.68 1.12
N THR A 59 -10.42 -2.72 2.45
CA THR A 59 -11.60 -3.05 3.27
C THR A 59 -12.73 -2.03 3.09
N GLU A 60 -12.42 -0.73 3.06
CA GLU A 60 -13.46 0.29 2.81
C GLU A 60 -14.12 0.11 1.43
N ILE A 61 -13.34 -0.17 0.39
CA ILE A 61 -13.86 -0.43 -0.96
C ILE A 61 -14.77 -1.66 -0.96
N GLU A 62 -14.35 -2.76 -0.34
CA GLU A 62 -15.14 -4.01 -0.25
C GLU A 62 -16.46 -3.77 0.48
N ASP A 63 -16.44 -3.08 1.62
CA ASP A 63 -17.63 -2.71 2.38
C ASP A 63 -18.59 -1.84 1.56
N LEU A 64 -18.07 -0.85 0.84
CA LEU A 64 -18.88 0.03 -0.01
C LEU A 64 -19.47 -0.74 -1.20
N GLN A 65 -18.74 -1.69 -1.79
CA GLN A 65 -19.24 -2.55 -2.86
C GLN A 65 -20.40 -3.45 -2.39
N VAL A 66 -20.31 -4.00 -1.18
CA VAL A 66 -21.42 -4.76 -0.57
C VAL A 66 -22.65 -3.86 -0.38
N LYS A 67 -22.47 -2.65 0.18
CA LYS A 67 -23.53 -1.65 0.34
C LYS A 67 -24.16 -1.25 -1.00
N LEU A 68 -23.35 -1.04 -2.03
CA LEU A 68 -23.80 -0.71 -3.38
C LEU A 68 -24.66 -1.83 -3.98
N LYS A 69 -24.27 -3.10 -3.81
CA LYS A 69 -25.03 -4.26 -4.28
C LYS A 69 -26.41 -4.33 -3.63
N VAL A 70 -26.47 -4.12 -2.31
CA VAL A 70 -27.73 -4.08 -1.54
C VAL A 70 -28.62 -2.94 -2.05
N LEU A 71 -28.06 -1.75 -2.26
CA LEU A 71 -28.82 -0.59 -2.73
C LEU A 71 -29.31 -0.73 -4.17
N ARG A 72 -28.52 -1.33 -5.07
CA ARG A 72 -28.96 -1.66 -6.43
C ARG A 72 -30.15 -2.62 -6.41
N LYS A 73 -30.13 -3.65 -5.55
CA LYS A 73 -31.26 -4.57 -5.38
C LYS A 73 -32.48 -3.87 -4.79
N TYR A 74 -32.29 -3.04 -3.77
CA TYR A 74 -33.36 -2.23 -3.18
C TYR A 74 -34.03 -1.32 -4.22
N ARG A 75 -33.26 -0.57 -5.02
CA ARG A 75 -33.79 0.30 -6.09
C ARG A 75 -34.61 -0.47 -7.11
N LYS A 76 -34.15 -1.65 -7.53
CA LYS A 76 -34.88 -2.52 -8.47
C LYS A 76 -36.20 -3.04 -7.90
N LEU A 77 -36.24 -3.36 -6.61
CA LEU A 77 -37.44 -3.92 -5.98
C LEU A 77 -38.40 -2.85 -5.43
N LYS A 78 -37.91 -1.62 -5.23
CA LYS A 78 -38.70 -0.48 -4.72
C LYS A 78 -39.94 -0.20 -5.58
N VAL A 79 -39.82 -0.40 -6.89
CA VAL A 79 -40.92 -0.19 -7.85
C VAL A 79 -42.15 -1.03 -7.49
N TYR A 80 -41.98 -2.31 -7.11
CA TYR A 80 -43.10 -3.17 -6.73
C TYR A 80 -43.80 -2.69 -5.46
N GLY A 81 -43.02 -2.18 -4.50
CA GLY A 81 -43.56 -1.59 -3.28
C GLY A 81 -44.30 -0.27 -3.51
N GLU A 82 -43.88 0.52 -4.49
CA GLU A 82 -44.52 1.78 -4.88
C GLU A 82 -45.80 1.54 -5.69
N GLU A 83 -45.76 0.63 -6.66
CA GLU A 83 -46.93 0.20 -7.44
C GLU A 83 -48.02 -0.39 -6.53
N LEU A 84 -47.65 -1.28 -5.61
CA LEU A 84 -48.61 -1.83 -4.65
C LEU A 84 -49.27 -0.74 -3.78
N LYS A 85 -48.54 0.32 -3.42
CA LYS A 85 -49.08 1.44 -2.63
C LYS A 85 -50.05 2.31 -3.43
N ALA A 86 -49.87 2.40 -4.74
CA ALA A 86 -50.76 3.14 -5.63
C ALA A 86 -52.07 2.37 -5.91
N LEU A 87 -52.07 1.05 -5.76
CA LEU A 87 -53.24 0.19 -5.93
C LEU A 87 -54.08 0.10 -4.65
N SER A 88 -55.39 -0.08 -4.81
CA SER A 88 -56.32 -0.32 -3.70
C SER A 88 -57.31 -1.45 -4.01
N GLY A 89 -58.00 -1.94 -2.98
CA GLY A 89 -59.06 -2.93 -3.11
C GLY A 89 -58.64 -4.25 -3.79
N SER A 90 -59.44 -4.70 -4.76
CA SER A 90 -59.24 -5.98 -5.46
C SER A 90 -57.95 -6.00 -6.31
N ALA A 91 -57.61 -4.85 -6.92
CA ALA A 91 -56.40 -4.72 -7.73
C ALA A 91 -55.13 -4.92 -6.91
N ALA A 92 -55.05 -4.33 -5.70
CA ALA A 92 -53.94 -4.55 -4.77
C ALA A 92 -53.83 -6.02 -4.33
N LYS A 93 -54.98 -6.69 -4.11
CA LYS A 93 -55.00 -8.11 -3.71
C LYS A 93 -54.48 -9.03 -4.83
N LYS A 94 -54.83 -8.74 -6.08
CA LYS A 94 -54.33 -9.46 -7.26
C LYS A 94 -52.82 -9.25 -7.42
N TYR A 95 -52.37 -7.99 -7.37
CA TYR A 95 -50.95 -7.62 -7.47
C TYR A 95 -50.08 -8.31 -6.42
N ARG A 96 -50.54 -8.39 -5.15
CA ARG A 96 -49.81 -9.11 -4.09
C ARG A 96 -49.62 -10.59 -4.37
N LYS A 97 -50.58 -11.22 -5.06
CA LYS A 97 -50.47 -12.64 -5.43
C LYS A 97 -49.48 -12.82 -6.58
N GLU A 98 -49.58 -11.96 -7.59
CA GLU A 98 -48.74 -12.00 -8.80
C GLU A 98 -47.27 -11.68 -8.50
N HIS A 99 -46.99 -10.72 -7.61
CA HIS A 99 -45.63 -10.27 -7.26
C HIS A 99 -45.22 -10.65 -5.81
N SER A 100 -45.76 -11.76 -5.30
CA SER A 100 -45.55 -12.16 -3.90
C SER A 100 -44.08 -12.36 -3.52
N ALA A 101 -43.28 -12.94 -4.43
CA ALA A 101 -41.86 -13.17 -4.23
C ALA A 101 -41.08 -11.84 -4.18
N GLU A 102 -41.31 -10.95 -5.14
CA GLU A 102 -40.65 -9.65 -5.26
C GLU A 102 -40.97 -8.75 -4.07
N LEU A 103 -42.22 -8.77 -3.59
CA LEU A 103 -42.64 -8.02 -2.41
C LEU A 103 -42.00 -8.56 -1.12
N THR A 104 -41.84 -9.89 -1.03
CA THR A 104 -41.13 -10.53 0.09
C THR A 104 -39.65 -10.14 0.09
N GLU A 105 -39.00 -10.23 -1.07
CA GLU A 105 -37.61 -9.80 -1.23
C GLU A 105 -37.43 -8.30 -0.97
N TYR A 106 -38.39 -7.48 -1.39
CA TYR A 106 -38.40 -6.04 -1.12
C TYR A 106 -38.43 -5.76 0.39
N GLY A 107 -39.27 -6.49 1.14
CA GLY A 107 -39.31 -6.39 2.60
C GLY A 107 -37.95 -6.70 3.24
N GLN A 108 -37.34 -7.83 2.85
CA GLN A 108 -36.03 -8.25 3.37
C GLN A 108 -34.91 -7.26 3.04
N ILE A 109 -34.83 -6.81 1.79
CA ILE A 109 -33.77 -5.88 1.36
C ILE A 109 -33.96 -4.50 1.98
N ARG A 110 -35.21 -4.06 2.20
CA ARG A 110 -35.52 -2.81 2.89
C ARG A 110 -35.03 -2.84 4.34
N THR A 111 -35.23 -3.95 5.06
CA THR A 111 -34.69 -4.13 6.42
C THR A 111 -33.16 -4.02 6.41
N LYS A 112 -32.48 -4.73 5.49
CA LYS A 112 -31.01 -4.65 5.35
C LYS A 112 -30.51 -3.24 5.05
N VAL A 113 -31.21 -2.48 4.21
CA VAL A 113 -30.85 -1.07 3.92
C VAL A 113 -30.98 -0.22 5.18
N LEU A 114 -32.03 -0.40 5.98
CA LEU A 114 -32.23 0.36 7.22
C LEU A 114 -31.18 0.00 8.29
N GLU A 115 -30.75 -1.27 8.36
CA GLU A 115 -29.65 -1.70 9.21
C GLU A 115 -28.31 -1.08 8.80
N LEU A 116 -28.05 -0.96 7.48
CA LEU A 116 -26.84 -0.34 6.95
C LEU A 116 -26.81 1.19 7.10
N TYR A 117 -27.98 1.83 7.18
CA TYR A 117 -28.15 3.28 7.26
C TYR A 117 -29.15 3.67 8.37
N PRO A 118 -28.80 3.47 9.65
CA PRO A 118 -29.70 3.72 10.78
C PRO A 118 -30.08 5.20 10.95
N SER A 119 -29.26 6.12 10.41
CA SER A 119 -29.57 7.56 10.34
C SER A 119 -30.74 7.88 9.41
N GLY A 120 -31.22 6.91 8.62
CA GLY A 120 -32.24 7.11 7.60
C GLY A 120 -31.72 7.79 6.33
N HIS A 121 -30.48 8.28 6.32
CA HIS A 121 -29.88 8.90 5.14
C HIS A 121 -29.30 7.83 4.19
N ILE A 122 -30.09 7.45 3.19
CA ILE A 122 -29.71 6.45 2.19
C ILE A 122 -29.04 7.16 0.99
N PRO A 123 -27.75 6.92 0.71
CA PRO A 123 -27.08 7.51 -0.43
C PRO A 123 -27.63 6.98 -1.77
N THR A 124 -27.37 7.72 -2.85
CA THR A 124 -27.72 7.28 -4.20
C THR A 124 -26.73 6.23 -4.70
N VAL A 125 -27.17 5.39 -5.64
CA VAL A 125 -26.29 4.39 -6.27
C VAL A 125 -25.11 5.10 -6.94
N GLU A 126 -25.38 6.20 -7.64
CA GLU A 126 -24.35 7.01 -8.32
C GLU A 126 -23.35 7.64 -7.35
N SER A 127 -23.78 8.13 -6.19
CA SER A 127 -22.86 8.76 -5.24
C SER A 127 -21.92 7.73 -4.61
N LEU A 128 -22.42 6.53 -4.30
CA LEU A 128 -21.58 5.42 -3.84
C LEU A 128 -20.63 4.91 -4.92
N ASP A 129 -21.10 4.79 -6.16
CA ASP A 129 -20.27 4.35 -7.29
C ASP A 129 -19.11 5.33 -7.52
N LYS A 130 -19.41 6.65 -7.53
CA LYS A 130 -18.39 7.71 -7.58
C LYS A 130 -17.40 7.62 -6.43
N LYS A 131 -17.87 7.40 -5.19
CA LYS A 131 -16.99 7.25 -4.02
C LYS A 131 -16.06 6.03 -4.16
N ILE A 132 -16.60 4.88 -4.59
CA ILE A 132 -15.82 3.65 -4.80
C ILE A 132 -14.74 3.90 -5.86
N ASN A 133 -15.10 4.49 -7.00
CA ASN A 133 -14.14 4.75 -8.08
C ASN A 133 -13.04 5.73 -7.64
N ALA A 134 -13.40 6.78 -6.88
CA ALA A 134 -12.43 7.70 -6.31
C ALA A 134 -11.44 6.99 -5.37
N LEU A 135 -11.95 6.12 -4.48
CA LEU A 135 -11.10 5.31 -3.58
C LEU A 135 -10.20 4.34 -4.35
N ILE A 136 -10.69 3.72 -5.42
CA ILE A 136 -9.88 2.84 -6.28
C ILE A 136 -8.74 3.62 -6.94
N GLN A 137 -9.02 4.80 -7.49
CA GLN A 137 -8.00 5.67 -8.08
C GLN A 137 -6.96 6.11 -7.04
N GLU A 138 -7.42 6.58 -5.88
CA GLU A 138 -6.54 6.98 -4.78
C GLU A 138 -5.68 5.82 -4.26
N ARG A 139 -6.27 4.61 -4.19
CA ARG A 139 -5.54 3.39 -3.81
C ARG A 139 -4.46 3.07 -4.84
N SER A 140 -4.76 3.20 -6.13
CA SER A 140 -3.77 2.97 -7.21
C SER A 140 -2.57 3.90 -7.10
N LEU A 141 -2.79 5.18 -6.79
CA LEU A 141 -1.71 6.15 -6.60
C LEU A 141 -0.86 5.81 -5.38
N LYS A 142 -1.49 5.45 -4.26
CA LYS A 142 -0.75 5.03 -3.05
C LYS A 142 -0.01 3.71 -3.25
N ASP A 143 -0.53 2.82 -4.07
CA ASP A 143 0.10 1.54 -4.38
C ASP A 143 1.39 1.75 -5.18
N GLN A 144 1.41 2.72 -6.10
CA GLN A 144 2.65 3.14 -6.75
C GLN A 144 3.67 3.69 -5.74
N GLN A 145 3.25 4.61 -4.86
CA GLN A 145 4.12 5.15 -3.81
C GLN A 145 4.68 4.06 -2.89
N PHE A 146 3.86 3.07 -2.55
CA PHE A 146 4.28 1.92 -1.76
C PHE A 146 5.37 1.12 -2.49
N ARG A 147 5.17 0.78 -3.76
CA ARG A 147 6.16 0.01 -4.54
C ARG A 147 7.48 0.76 -4.66
N GLU A 148 7.44 2.07 -4.86
CA GLU A 148 8.63 2.91 -4.95
C GLU A 148 9.38 2.96 -3.61
N ALA A 149 8.68 3.22 -2.50
CA ALA A 149 9.28 3.24 -1.16
C ALA A 149 9.84 1.86 -0.76
N ASP A 150 9.11 0.78 -1.07
CA ASP A 150 9.53 -0.58 -0.78
C ASP A 150 10.75 -1.02 -1.61
N LYS A 151 10.81 -0.64 -2.89
CA LYS A 151 12.00 -0.84 -3.73
C LYS A 151 13.18 -0.07 -3.16
N ARG A 152 13.00 1.21 -2.86
CA ARG A 152 14.07 2.07 -2.30
C ARG A 152 14.61 1.53 -0.97
N ALA A 153 13.72 1.07 -0.08
CA ALA A 153 14.13 0.46 1.18
C ALA A 153 15.00 -0.79 0.98
N ARG A 154 14.64 -1.66 0.02
CA ARG A 154 15.40 -2.87 -0.31
C ARG A 154 16.76 -2.54 -0.92
N ASP A 155 16.77 -1.66 -1.92
CA ASP A 155 18.00 -1.28 -2.63
C ASP A 155 19.00 -0.61 -1.67
N LEU A 156 18.53 0.25 -0.77
CA LEU A 156 19.37 0.85 0.28
C LEU A 156 19.89 -0.19 1.28
N ALA A 157 19.06 -1.14 1.71
CA ALA A 157 19.47 -2.20 2.63
C ALA A 157 20.53 -3.12 2.00
N ASP A 158 20.37 -3.48 0.73
CA ASP A 158 21.33 -4.30 -0.02
C ASP A 158 22.64 -3.55 -0.24
N ALA A 159 22.58 -2.25 -0.55
CA ALA A 159 23.77 -1.41 -0.67
C ALA A 159 24.53 -1.29 0.66
N GLN A 160 23.81 -1.09 1.78
CA GLN A 160 24.40 -1.05 3.12
C GLN A 160 25.13 -2.36 3.42
N ARG A 161 24.45 -3.50 3.21
CA ARG A 161 25.02 -4.82 3.46
C ARG A 161 26.30 -5.03 2.65
N THR A 162 26.26 -4.68 1.37
CA THR A 162 27.41 -4.82 0.47
C THR A 162 28.58 -3.94 0.93
N ILE A 163 28.33 -2.68 1.32
CA ILE A 163 29.34 -1.78 1.87
C ILE A 163 29.96 -2.36 3.16
N GLU A 164 29.14 -2.86 4.08
CA GLU A 164 29.60 -3.47 5.33
C GLU A 164 30.45 -4.73 5.09
N GLU A 165 30.09 -5.56 4.11
CA GLU A 165 30.85 -6.75 3.71
C GLU A 165 32.24 -6.37 3.17
N PHE A 166 32.34 -5.38 2.27
CA PHE A 166 33.63 -4.88 1.77
C PHE A 166 34.50 -4.29 2.89
N LEU A 167 33.92 -3.47 3.77
CA LEU A 167 34.65 -2.88 4.91
C LEU A 167 35.11 -3.95 5.92
N ARG A 168 34.38 -5.06 6.04
CA ARG A 168 34.79 -6.20 6.88
C ARG A 168 35.94 -6.97 6.23
N GLN A 169 35.90 -7.20 4.92
CA GLN A 169 37.00 -7.83 4.18
C GLN A 169 38.29 -7.01 4.30
N GLU A 170 38.24 -5.70 4.04
CA GLU A 170 39.42 -4.81 4.19
C GLU A 170 40.02 -4.89 5.60
N ARG A 171 39.18 -4.86 6.64
CA ARG A 171 39.67 -4.94 8.04
C ARG A 171 40.35 -6.28 8.32
N ASN A 172 39.82 -7.37 7.78
CA ASN A 172 40.40 -8.70 7.96
C ASN A 172 41.76 -8.82 7.24
N GLU A 173 41.85 -8.34 6.00
CA GLU A 173 43.09 -8.34 5.20
C GLU A 173 44.17 -7.50 5.89
N GLN A 174 43.84 -6.28 6.33
CA GLN A 174 44.77 -5.42 7.07
C GLN A 174 45.25 -6.07 8.38
N GLN A 175 44.37 -6.77 9.10
CA GLN A 175 44.76 -7.50 10.31
C GLN A 175 45.68 -8.68 10.00
N GLN A 176 45.44 -9.40 8.91
CA GLN A 176 46.27 -10.53 8.49
C GLN A 176 47.67 -10.06 8.05
N ASP A 177 47.76 -8.97 7.29
CA ASP A 177 49.03 -8.39 6.89
C ASP A 177 49.85 -7.86 8.08
N ARG A 178 49.18 -7.22 9.05
CA ARG A 178 49.84 -6.81 10.32
C ARG A 178 50.39 -8.01 11.08
N LYS A 179 49.66 -9.13 11.14
CA LYS A 179 50.14 -10.37 11.78
C LYS A 179 51.32 -10.98 11.04
N ARG A 180 51.29 -11.00 9.70
CA ARG A 180 52.41 -11.49 8.87
C ARG A 180 53.68 -10.66 9.08
N LYS A 181 53.57 -9.33 9.07
CA LYS A 181 54.71 -8.43 9.32
C LYS A 181 55.29 -8.62 10.73
N LYS A 182 54.44 -8.75 11.75
CA LYS A 182 54.89 -8.98 13.14
C LYS A 182 55.59 -10.34 13.34
N ASN A 183 55.27 -11.34 12.52
CA ASN A 183 55.90 -12.65 12.57
C ASN A 183 57.15 -12.76 11.66
N GLY A 184 57.34 -11.83 10.72
CA GLY A 184 58.51 -11.76 9.84
C GLY A 184 59.70 -10.97 10.42
N ASP A 185 59.51 -10.26 11.54
CA ASP A 185 60.57 -9.55 12.28
C ASP A 185 61.30 -10.47 13.31
N LEU A 186 61.18 -11.80 13.17
CA LEU A 186 61.81 -12.80 14.06
C LEU A 186 62.92 -13.64 13.39
N GLU A 187 63.43 -13.21 12.23
CA GLU A 187 64.66 -13.77 11.62
C GLU A 187 65.87 -12.85 11.85
#